data_AF-A0A0F3ME14-F1
#
_entry.id   AF-A0A0F3ME14-F1
#
_cell.length_a   1.000
_cell.length_b   1.000
_cell.length_c   1.000
_cell.angle_alpha   90.00
_cell.angle_beta   90.00
_cell.angle_gamma   90.00
#
_symmetry.space_group_name_H-M   'P 1'
#
loop_
_entity.id
_entity.type
_entity.pdbx_description
1 polymer ?
#
loop_
_entity_poly.entity_id
_entity_poly.type
_entity_poly.pdbx_seq_one_letter_code
_entity_poly.pdbx_strand_id
1 'polypeptide(L)' 'MLDNAAVSQIKKTKELIESIGCKVIFWPPYSLDLNPIEKFWANITQWIRHQIIPVW' A
#
# COMPACT_ATOMS: atom_id res chain seq x y z
N MET A 1 -5.86 -6.33 -4.41
CA MET A 1 -5.23 -6.36 -3.08
C MET A 1 -5.49 -5.00 -2.45
N LEU A 2 -6.05 -4.97 -1.25
CA LEU A 2 -6.51 -3.74 -0.61
C LEU A 2 -5.76 -3.60 0.72
N ASP A 3 -5.01 -2.52 0.89
CA ASP A 3 -4.31 -2.24 2.14
C ASP A 3 -5.32 -1.98 3.27
N ASN A 4 -4.91 -2.24 4.50
CA ASN A 4 -5.76 -2.11 5.69
C ASN A 4 -6.04 -0.65 6.11
N ALA A 5 -5.77 0.32 5.23
CA ALA A 5 -6.17 1.72 5.37
C ALA A 5 -7.63 1.84 5.83
N ALA A 6 -7.91 2.79 6.73
CA ALA A 6 -9.25 2.99 7.29
C ALA A 6 -10.33 3.19 6.20
N VAL A 7 -9.96 3.79 5.06
CA VAL A 7 -10.81 3.99 3.87
C VAL A 7 -11.23 2.66 3.21
N SER A 8 -10.35 1.67 3.24
CA SER A 8 -10.56 0.32 2.74
C SER A 8 -11.47 -0.53 3.63
N GLN A 9 -11.56 -0.18 4.92
CA GLN A 9 -12.43 -0.85 5.88
C GLN A 9 -13.86 -0.31 5.90
N ILE A 10 -14.13 0.79 5.18
CA ILE A 10 -15.46 1.39 5.08
C ILE A 10 -16.40 0.39 4.39
N LYS A 11 -17.53 0.06 5.05
CA LYS A 11 -18.56 -0.86 4.52
C LYS A 11 -18.99 -0.53 3.09
N LYS A 12 -19.21 0.76 2.79
CA LYS A 12 -19.57 1.24 1.44
C LYS A 12 -18.55 0.86 0.38
N THR A 13 -17.26 0.88 0.70
CA THR A 13 -16.19 0.51 -0.23
C THR A 13 -16.24 -0.99 -0.54
N LYS A 14 -16.50 -1.82 0.47
CA LYS A 14 -16.69 -3.27 0.27
C LYS A 14 -17.92 -3.59 -0.57
N GLU A 15 -19.05 -2.96 -0.26
CA GLU A 15 -20.32 -3.11 -0.99
C GLU A 15 -20.17 -2.71 -2.47
N LEU A 16 -19.40 -1.66 -2.76
CA LEU A 16 -19.10 -1.23 -4.13
C LEU A 16 -18.15 -2.19 -4.86
N ILE A 17 -17.17 -2.77 -4.18
CA ILE A 17 -16.25 -3.73 -4.79
C ILE A 17 -16.96 -5.06 -5.09
N GLU A 18 -17.83 -5.51 -4.18
CA GLU A 18 -18.65 -6.71 -4.35
C GLU A 18 -19.71 -6.54 -5.45
N SER A 19 -20.28 -5.34 -5.61
CA SER A 19 -21.25 -5.07 -6.69
C SER A 19 -20.63 -5.13 -8.09
N ILE A 20 -19.31 -4.95 -8.20
CA ILE A 20 -18.54 -5.07 -9.44
C ILE A 20 -18.10 -6.54 -9.69
N GLY A 21 -18.43 -7.46 -8.77
CA GLY A 21 -18.03 -8.87 -8.85
C GLY A 21 -16.58 -9.14 -8.43
N CYS A 22 -15.91 -8.14 -7.84
CA CYS A 22 -14.57 -8.27 -7.33
C CYS A 22 -14.58 -8.80 -5.89
N LYS A 23 -13.73 -9.79 -5.60
CA LYS A 23 -13.55 -10.30 -4.23
C LYS A 23 -12.55 -9.45 -3.46
N VAL A 24 -12.99 -8.93 -2.31
CA VAL A 24 -12.11 -8.22 -1.38
C VAL A 24 -11.24 -9.25 -0.66
N ILE A 25 -9.95 -9.28 -0.99
CA ILE A 25 -8.96 -10.10 -0.28
C ILE A 25 -8.52 -9.33 0.96
N PHE A 26 -8.78 -9.88 2.14
CA PHE A 26 -8.40 -9.30 3.43
C PHE A 26 -6.89 -9.33 3.59
N TRP A 27 -6.32 -8.17 3.96
CA TRP A 27 -4.90 -8.05 4.24
C TRP A 27 -4.69 -7.90 5.76
N PRO A 28 -3.79 -8.70 6.38
CA PRO A 28 -3.55 -8.60 7.81
C PRO A 28 -3.00 -7.22 8.20
N PRO A 29 -3.41 -6.69 9.37
CA PRO A 29 -2.92 -5.40 9.87
C PRO A 29 -1.40 -5.42 10.04
N TYR A 30 -0.74 -4.31 9.73
CA TYR A 30 0.71 -4.10 9.87
C TYR A 30 1.63 -4.98 9.01
N SER A 31 1.14 -5.50 7.89
CA SER A 31 1.98 -6.23 6.94
C SER A 31 2.67 -5.30 5.93
N LEU A 32 3.49 -4.37 6.43
CA LEU A 32 4.35 -3.51 5.59
C LEU A 32 5.33 -4.36 4.76
N ASP A 33 5.86 -5.44 5.33
CA ASP A 33 6.78 -6.37 4.63
C ASP A 33 6.14 -7.14 3.46
N LEU A 34 4.81 -7.29 3.43
CA LEU A 34 4.13 -8.05 2.38
C LEU A 34 3.69 -7.19 1.20
N ASN A 35 3.80 -5.86 1.28
CA ASN A 35 3.37 -4.99 0.20
C ASN A 35 4.53 -4.78 -0.80
N PRO A 36 4.49 -5.35 -2.01
CA PRO A 36 5.57 -5.23 -2.98
C PRO A 36 5.84 -3.77 -3.39
N ILE A 37 4.90 -2.85 -3.16
CA ILE A 37 5.10 -1.42 -3.41
C ILE A 37 6.06 -0.76 -2.42
N GLU A 38 6.22 -1.30 -1.20
CA GLU A 38 7.11 -0.73 -0.19
C GLU A 38 8.58 -0.87 -0.60
N LYS A 39 8.94 -1.99 -1.26
CA LYS A 39 10.27 -2.15 -1.87
C LYS A 39 10.53 -1.10 -2.96
N PHE A 40 9.50 -0.77 -3.74
CA PHE A 40 9.60 0.25 -4.77
C PHE A 40 9.81 1.64 -4.16
N TRP A 41 9.04 1.99 -3.12
CA TRP A 41 9.21 3.25 -2.38
C TRP A 41 10.54 3.34 -1.65
N ALA A 42 11.05 2.24 -1.09
CA ALA A 42 12.37 2.20 -0.46
C ALA A 42 13.48 2.55 -1.47
N ASN A 43 13.43 1.98 -2.67
CA ASN A 43 14.39 2.27 -3.74
C ASN A 43 14.32 3.74 -4.19
N ILE A 44 13.11 4.28 -4.39
CA ILE A 44 12.92 5.70 -4.75
C ILE A 44 13.47 6.60 -3.65
N THR A 45 13.14 6.31 -2.39
CA THR A 45 13.57 7.13 -1.25
C THR A 45 15.09 7.08 -1.09
N GLN A 46 15.71 5.93 -1.32
CA GLN A 46 17.17 5.80 -1.34
C GLN A 46 17.80 6.62 -2.46
N TRP A 47 17.25 6.54 -3.67
CA TRP A 47 17.73 7.33 -4.80
C TRP A 47 17.61 8.83 -4.53
N ILE A 48 16.47 9.29 -4.03
CA ILE A 48 16.24 10.70 -3.66
C ILE A 48 17.23 11.15 -2.58
N ARG A 49 17.47 10.34 -1.54
CA ARG A 49 18.46 10.66 -0.49
C ARG A 49 19.87 10.81 -1.06
N HIS A 50 20.27 9.95 -2.00
CA HIS A 50 21.56 10.06 -2.68
C HIS A 50 21.68 11.29 -3.60
N GLN A 51 20.57 11.80 -4.14
CA GLN A 51 20.58 12.98 -5.01
C GLN A 51 20.49 14.30 -4.24
N ILE A 52 19.80 14.31 -3.09
CA ILE A 52 19.52 15.54 -2.31
C ILE A 52 20.57 15.77 -1.21
N ILE A 53 21.15 14.72 -0.64
CA ILE A 53 22.21 14.83 0.36
C ILE A 53 23.52 14.51 -0.34
N PRO A 54 24.33 15.52 -0.74
CA PRO A 54 25.71 15.24 -1.06
C PRO A 54 26.36 14.73 0.23
N VAL A 55 26.80 13.48 0.22
CA VAL A 55 27.64 12.92 1.27
C VAL A 55 28.93 13.76 1.27
N TRP A 56 29.06 14.65 2.26
CA TRP A 56 30.32 15.27 2.65
C TRP A 56 30.88 14.52 3.85
#